data_AF-A0A835L430-F1
#
_entry.id   AF-A0A835L430-F1
#
_cell.length_a   1.000
_cell.length_b   1.000
_cell.length_c   1.000
_cell.angle_alpha   90.00
_cell.angle_beta   90.00
_cell.angle_gamma   90.00
#
_symmetry.space_group_name_H-M   'P 1'
#
loop_
_entity.id
_entity.type
_entity.pdbx_description
1 polymer ?
#
loop_
_entity_poly.entity_id
_entity_poly.type
_entity_poly.pdbx_seq_one_letter_code
_entity_poly.pdbx_strand_id
1 'polypeptide(L)'
;MNKTIKSGVRELLFRIISKFEEKQQEKDVEFKRKQDCLRVVLNFLGNLKDVAGFDEIVKTIENLSNLEQKDRIRTQNQYLDDIASITVPTSQNRKDDIREWLTLNNIPFEDYHIKAELLCFVKRNTPEPVYEADELLKENGHEVLRLPPYHCD
;
A
#
# COMPACT_ATOMS: atom_id res chain seq x y z
N MET A 1 -14.92 22.72 -23.81
CA MET A 1 -13.43 22.65 -23.83
C MET A 1 -12.83 21.84 -22.65
N ASN A 2 -13.63 21.08 -21.87
CA ASN A 2 -13.19 20.35 -20.66
C ASN A 2 -13.12 18.81 -20.81
N LYS A 3 -13.36 18.25 -22.01
CA LYS A 3 -13.29 16.79 -22.25
C LYS A 3 -11.85 16.28 -22.49
N THR A 4 -10.92 17.14 -22.88
CA THR A 4 -9.56 16.75 -23.27
C THR A 4 -8.61 16.58 -22.09
N ILE A 5 -8.80 17.35 -21.01
CA ILE A 5 -8.00 17.24 -19.77
C ILE A 5 -8.42 16.01 -18.95
N LYS A 6 -9.71 15.65 -18.99
CA LYS A 6 -10.29 14.38 -18.45
C LYS A 6 -9.65 13.11 -19.03
N SER A 7 -9.06 13.18 -20.23
CA SER A 7 -8.33 12.08 -20.85
C SER A 7 -6.92 11.95 -20.28
N GLY A 8 -6.21 13.08 -20.12
CA GLY A 8 -4.77 13.05 -19.82
C GLY A 8 -4.43 12.53 -18.43
N VAL A 9 -5.16 12.93 -17.38
CA VAL A 9 -4.90 12.47 -16.00
C VAL A 9 -5.33 11.01 -15.83
N ARG A 10 -6.49 10.64 -16.38
CA ARG A 10 -6.97 9.25 -16.40
C ARG A 10 -6.00 8.36 -17.15
N GLU A 11 -5.51 8.79 -18.31
CA GLU A 11 -4.55 8.03 -19.12
C GLU A 11 -3.17 7.93 -18.45
N LEU A 12 -2.74 8.98 -17.74
CA LEU A 12 -1.52 8.94 -16.92
C LEU A 12 -1.67 7.95 -15.76
N LEU A 13 -2.80 7.97 -15.05
CA LEU A 13 -3.11 7.01 -13.98
C LEU A 13 -3.16 5.58 -14.50
N PHE A 14 -3.88 5.33 -15.60
CA PHE A 14 -3.90 4.01 -16.24
C PHE A 14 -2.50 3.55 -16.63
N ARG A 15 -1.68 4.41 -17.24
CA ARG A 15 -0.29 4.07 -17.59
C ARG A 15 0.57 3.77 -16.36
N ILE A 16 0.39 4.50 -15.26
CA ILE A 16 1.13 4.28 -14.01
C ILE A 16 0.71 2.96 -13.36
N ILE A 17 -0.59 2.69 -13.26
CA ILE A 17 -1.14 1.44 -12.72
C ILE A 17 -0.71 0.26 -13.57
N SER A 18 -0.83 0.32 -14.90
CA SER A 18 -0.42 -0.78 -15.79
C SER A 18 1.09 -1.06 -15.70
N LYS A 19 1.95 -0.03 -15.67
CA LYS A 19 3.40 -0.23 -15.45
C LYS A 19 3.72 -0.87 -14.10
N PHE A 20 2.89 -0.62 -13.10
CA PHE A 20 3.04 -1.26 -11.80
C PHE A 20 2.57 -2.71 -11.82
N GLU A 21 1.41 -3.00 -12.41
CA GLU A 21 0.91 -4.36 -12.58
C GLU A 21 1.93 -5.24 -13.33
N GLU A 22 2.56 -4.69 -14.37
CA GLU A 22 3.67 -5.33 -15.09
C GLU A 22 4.87 -5.62 -14.18
N LYS A 23 5.33 -4.61 -13.41
CA LYS A 23 6.44 -4.79 -12.46
C LYS A 23 6.12 -5.78 -11.33
N GLN A 24 4.87 -5.80 -10.86
CA GLN A 24 4.42 -6.78 -9.88
C GLN A 24 4.43 -8.17 -10.47
N GLN A 25 3.96 -8.34 -11.70
CA GLN A 25 4.00 -9.60 -12.41
C GLN A 25 5.44 -10.11 -12.59
N GLU A 26 6.39 -9.23 -12.93
CA GLU A 26 7.82 -9.59 -13.01
C GLU A 26 8.38 -10.07 -11.66
N LYS A 27 8.11 -9.32 -10.58
CA LYS A 27 8.54 -9.69 -9.23
C LYS A 27 7.89 -10.98 -8.74
N ASP A 28 6.61 -11.20 -9.04
CA ASP A 28 5.89 -12.41 -8.70
C ASP A 28 6.43 -13.63 -9.46
N VAL A 29 6.86 -13.46 -10.71
CA VAL A 29 7.54 -14.52 -11.47
C VAL A 29 8.89 -14.85 -10.84
N GLU A 30 9.69 -13.85 -10.46
CA GLU A 30 10.97 -14.06 -9.77
C GLU A 30 10.76 -14.76 -8.42
N PHE A 31 9.79 -14.30 -7.63
CA PHE A 31 9.43 -14.91 -6.36
C PHE A 31 8.97 -16.36 -6.53
N LYS A 32 8.14 -16.62 -7.56
CA LYS A 32 7.68 -17.97 -7.85
C LYS A 32 8.84 -18.90 -8.15
N ARG A 33 9.83 -18.43 -8.93
CA ARG A 33 11.07 -19.18 -9.20
C ARG A 33 11.86 -19.47 -7.92
N LYS A 34 12.03 -18.48 -7.03
CA LYS A 34 12.71 -18.67 -5.75
C LYS A 34 11.99 -19.70 -4.88
N GLN A 35 10.67 -19.60 -4.78
CA GLN A 35 9.84 -20.55 -4.03
C GLN A 35 9.90 -21.96 -4.62
N ASP A 36 9.89 -22.10 -5.95
CA ASP A 36 10.03 -23.39 -6.62
C ASP A 36 11.41 -24.01 -6.37
N CYS A 37 12.48 -23.20 -6.37
CA CYS A 37 13.83 -23.65 -5.98
C CYS A 37 13.86 -24.14 -4.54
N LEU A 38 13.31 -23.38 -3.59
CA LEU A 38 13.23 -23.78 -2.18
C LEU A 38 12.44 -25.09 -2.02
N ARG A 39 11.35 -25.26 -2.75
CA ARG A 39 10.57 -26.51 -2.77
C ARG A 39 11.38 -27.70 -3.28
N VAL A 40 12.16 -27.52 -4.35
CA VAL A 40 13.05 -28.57 -4.88
C VAL A 40 14.12 -28.94 -3.85
N VAL A 41 14.72 -27.95 -3.19
CA VAL A 41 15.70 -28.18 -2.12
C VAL A 41 15.07 -28.92 -0.95
N LEU A 42 13.90 -28.51 -0.47
CA LEU A 42 13.18 -29.19 0.61
C LEU A 42 12.82 -30.64 0.25
N ASN A 43 12.37 -30.90 -0.98
CA ASN A 43 12.08 -32.26 -1.45
C ASN A 43 13.34 -33.12 -1.50
N PHE A 44 14.47 -32.57 -1.96
CA PHE A 44 15.75 -33.28 -1.99
C PHE A 44 16.25 -33.60 -0.58
N LEU A 45 16.19 -32.61 0.31
CA LEU A 45 16.55 -32.75 1.72
C LEU A 45 15.65 -33.76 2.43
N GLY A 46 14.35 -33.79 2.15
CA GLY A 46 13.41 -34.76 2.72
C GLY A 46 13.74 -36.23 2.39
N ASN A 47 14.58 -36.48 1.38
CA ASN A 47 15.12 -37.80 1.05
C ASN A 47 16.42 -38.14 1.81
N LEU A 48 17.01 -37.19 2.53
CA LEU A 48 18.29 -37.28 3.25
C LEU A 48 18.12 -37.19 4.78
N LYS A 49 17.00 -37.70 5.34
CA LYS A 49 16.57 -37.51 6.74
C LYS A 49 17.59 -37.85 7.85
N ASP A 50 18.72 -38.46 7.54
CA ASP A 50 19.75 -38.89 8.49
C ASP A 50 20.92 -37.89 8.68
N VAL A 51 20.82 -36.66 8.16
CA VAL A 51 21.88 -35.65 8.32
C VAL A 51 21.67 -34.84 9.61
N ALA A 52 22.69 -34.81 10.48
CA ALA A 52 22.70 -33.95 11.67
C ALA A 52 22.57 -32.47 11.28
N GLY A 53 21.66 -31.73 11.93
CA GLY A 53 21.36 -30.33 11.60
C GLY A 53 20.25 -30.12 10.56
N PHE A 54 19.59 -31.19 10.10
CA PHE A 54 18.46 -31.14 9.17
C PHE A 54 17.33 -30.20 9.63
N ASP A 55 16.92 -30.29 10.90
CA ASP A 55 15.84 -29.45 11.44
C ASP A 55 16.20 -27.95 11.42
N GLU A 56 17.48 -27.61 11.59
CA GLU A 56 17.96 -26.23 11.55
C GLU A 56 17.98 -25.68 10.12
N ILE A 57 18.30 -26.53 9.14
CA ILE A 57 18.20 -26.21 7.71
C ILE A 57 16.74 -26.02 7.29
N VAL A 58 15.82 -26.89 7.71
CA VAL A 58 14.40 -26.74 7.40
C VAL A 58 13.84 -25.45 8.00
N LYS A 59 14.15 -25.18 9.28
CA LYS A 59 13.70 -23.98 9.97
C LYS A 59 14.25 -22.69 9.34
N THR A 60 15.50 -22.68 8.89
CA THR A 60 16.07 -21.52 8.19
C THR A 60 15.39 -21.29 6.84
N ILE A 61 15.07 -22.34 6.08
CA ILE A 61 14.32 -22.25 4.82
C ILE A 61 12.90 -21.70 5.04
N GLU A 62 12.21 -22.17 6.07
CA GLU A 62 10.88 -21.67 6.43
C GLU A 62 10.93 -20.18 6.81
N ASN A 63 11.90 -19.77 7.62
CA ASN A 63 12.10 -18.37 7.99
C ASN A 63 12.38 -17.47 6.78
N LEU A 64 13.21 -17.93 5.83
CA LEU A 64 13.46 -17.22 4.59
C LEU A 64 12.18 -17.04 3.77
N SER A 65 11.36 -18.09 3.66
CA SER A 65 10.08 -18.03 2.95
C SER A 65 9.11 -17.02 3.59
N ASN A 66 9.07 -16.96 4.92
CA ASN A 66 8.24 -16.02 5.67
C ASN A 66 8.71 -14.57 5.50
N LEU A 67 10.03 -14.33 5.51
CA LEU A 67 10.60 -12.99 5.29
C LEU A 67 10.27 -12.47 3.88
N GLU A 68 10.44 -13.30 2.85
CA GLU A 68 10.10 -12.89 1.49
C GLU A 68 8.59 -12.59 1.31
N GLN A 69 7.71 -13.31 1.99
CA GLN A 69 6.27 -13.01 2.00
C GLN A 69 5.95 -11.67 2.65
N LYS A 70 6.60 -11.35 3.78
CA LYS A 70 6.43 -10.04 4.45
C LYS A 70 6.89 -8.89 3.55
N ASP A 71 8.02 -9.04 2.86
CA ASP A 71 8.52 -8.01 1.95
C ASP A 71 7.58 -7.76 0.76
N ARG A 72 6.91 -8.81 0.25
CA ARG A 72 5.85 -8.68 -0.78
C ARG A 72 4.68 -7.84 -0.29
N ILE A 73 4.14 -8.17 0.89
CA ILE A 73 3.01 -7.44 1.49
C ILE A 73 3.40 -5.98 1.74
N ARG A 74 4.60 -5.73 2.27
CA ARG A 74 5.13 -4.39 2.52
C ARG A 74 5.22 -3.56 1.24
N THR A 75 5.77 -4.14 0.17
CA THR A 75 5.91 -3.46 -1.13
C THR A 75 4.55 -3.14 -1.74
N GLN A 76 3.57 -4.05 -1.60
CA GLN A 76 2.22 -3.84 -2.08
C GLN A 76 1.50 -2.73 -1.30
N ASN A 77 1.59 -2.74 0.03
CA ASN A 77 0.98 -1.72 0.89
C ASN A 77 1.58 -0.34 0.63
N GLN A 78 2.90 -0.21 0.55
CA GLN A 78 3.57 1.06 0.24
C GLN A 78 3.06 1.68 -1.07
N TYR A 79 2.84 0.86 -2.10
CA TYR A 79 2.37 1.37 -3.38
C TYR A 79 0.87 1.73 -3.38
N LEU A 80 0.05 0.98 -2.62
CA LEU A 80 -1.34 1.34 -2.38
C LEU A 80 -1.42 2.70 -1.66
N ASP A 81 -0.54 2.93 -0.69
CA ASP A 81 -0.39 4.22 -0.01
C ASP A 81 0.08 5.33 -0.95
N ASP A 82 1.06 5.05 -1.83
CA ASP A 82 1.54 6.00 -2.82
C ASP A 82 0.44 6.37 -3.83
N ILE A 83 -0.34 5.41 -4.35
CA ILE A 83 -1.52 5.69 -5.17
C ILE A 83 -2.55 6.49 -4.37
N ALA A 84 -2.85 6.08 -3.14
CA ALA A 84 -3.82 6.77 -2.29
C ALA A 84 -3.40 8.24 -2.09
N SER A 85 -2.11 8.51 -1.89
CA SER A 85 -1.56 9.86 -1.77
C SER A 85 -1.70 10.70 -3.04
N ILE A 86 -1.61 10.07 -4.22
CA ILE A 86 -1.85 10.72 -5.52
C ILE A 86 -3.35 10.99 -5.71
N THR A 87 -4.21 10.17 -5.11
CA THR A 87 -5.66 10.31 -5.22
C THR A 87 -6.26 11.34 -4.27
N VAL A 88 -5.76 11.50 -3.03
CA VAL A 88 -6.35 12.42 -2.05
C VAL A 88 -5.97 13.87 -2.36
N PRO A 89 -6.92 14.74 -2.74
CA PRO A 89 -6.59 16.10 -3.13
C PRO A 89 -6.24 16.94 -1.90
N THR A 90 -5.16 17.73 -2.02
CA THR A 90 -4.63 18.62 -0.98
C THR A 90 -4.97 20.08 -1.25
N SER A 91 -4.54 20.99 -0.36
CA SER A 91 -4.70 22.43 -0.54
C SER A 91 -4.01 22.99 -1.79
N GLN A 92 -3.09 22.23 -2.41
CA GLN A 92 -2.43 22.60 -3.66
C GLN A 92 -3.26 22.27 -4.91
N ASN A 93 -4.18 21.30 -4.85
CA ASN A 93 -5.02 20.90 -5.98
C ASN A 93 -6.06 21.97 -6.35
N ARG A 94 -6.55 21.97 -7.59
CA ARG A 94 -7.57 22.95 -8.00
C ARG A 94 -8.92 22.59 -7.38
N LYS A 95 -9.81 23.58 -7.26
CA LYS A 95 -11.17 23.38 -6.74
C LYS A 95 -11.92 22.29 -7.51
N ASP A 96 -11.74 22.25 -8.84
CA ASP A 96 -12.39 21.28 -9.71
C ASP A 96 -11.87 19.85 -9.48
N ASP A 97 -10.56 19.68 -9.26
CA ASP A 97 -9.96 18.37 -8.95
C ASP A 97 -10.52 17.82 -7.62
N ILE A 98 -10.71 18.69 -6.62
CA ILE A 98 -11.29 18.31 -5.33
C ILE A 98 -12.76 17.87 -5.49
N ARG A 99 -13.55 18.59 -6.29
CA ARG A 99 -14.94 18.24 -6.60
C ARG A 99 -15.04 16.92 -7.35
N GLU A 100 -14.13 16.68 -8.28
CA GLU A 100 -14.06 15.43 -9.02
C GLU A 100 -13.76 14.25 -8.09
N TRP A 101 -12.81 14.40 -7.17
CA TRP A 101 -12.55 13.38 -6.15
C TRP A 101 -13.76 13.10 -5.25
N LEU A 102 -14.46 14.15 -4.78
CA LEU A 102 -15.67 14.00 -3.96
C LEU A 102 -16.78 13.27 -4.74
N THR A 103 -16.95 13.60 -6.03
CA THR A 103 -17.92 12.92 -6.92
C THR A 103 -17.57 11.45 -7.09
N LEU A 104 -16.29 11.12 -7.31
CA LEU A 104 -15.81 9.74 -7.48
C LEU A 104 -16.01 8.89 -6.22
N ASN A 105 -15.89 9.50 -5.04
CA ASN A 105 -16.11 8.84 -3.76
C ASN A 105 -17.59 8.85 -3.32
N ASN A 106 -18.52 9.28 -4.18
CA ASN A 106 -19.96 9.43 -3.88
C ASN A 106 -20.23 10.31 -2.65
N ILE A 107 -19.42 11.34 -2.42
CA ILE A 107 -19.59 12.29 -1.32
C ILE A 107 -20.38 13.49 -1.84
N PRO A 108 -21.55 13.81 -1.27
CA PRO A 108 -22.36 14.94 -1.71
C PRO A 108 -21.68 16.26 -1.35
N PHE A 109 -21.66 17.20 -2.29
CA PHE A 109 -21.23 18.57 -2.08
C PHE A 109 -22.08 19.52 -2.94
N GLU A 110 -22.29 20.73 -2.46
CA GLU A 110 -22.98 21.80 -3.19
C GLU A 110 -22.00 22.69 -3.95
N ASP A 111 -22.45 23.30 -5.06
CA ASP A 111 -21.61 24.12 -5.93
C ASP A 111 -21.09 25.40 -5.26
N TYR A 112 -21.82 25.93 -4.27
CA TYR A 112 -21.42 27.12 -3.52
C TYR A 112 -20.26 26.85 -2.54
N HIS A 113 -19.94 25.58 -2.23
CA HIS A 113 -18.89 25.29 -1.26
C HIS A 113 -17.54 25.86 -1.71
N ILE A 114 -16.84 26.48 -0.78
CA ILE A 114 -15.49 27.00 -1.03
C ILE A 114 -14.45 25.88 -0.97
N LYS A 115 -13.26 26.14 -1.52
CA LYS A 115 -12.17 25.15 -1.56
C LYS A 115 -11.85 24.57 -0.17
N ALA A 116 -11.88 25.40 0.86
CA ALA A 116 -11.64 24.99 2.24
C ALA A 116 -12.69 23.98 2.73
N GLU A 117 -13.97 24.21 2.46
CA GLU A 117 -15.07 23.32 2.84
C GLU A 117 -14.99 21.99 2.08
N LEU A 118 -14.67 22.04 0.78
CA LEU A 118 -14.44 20.84 -0.01
C LEU A 118 -13.28 19.99 0.55
N LEU A 119 -12.20 20.63 0.99
CA LEU A 119 -11.09 19.92 1.66
C LEU A 119 -11.49 19.36 3.02
N CYS A 120 -12.40 19.99 3.76
CA CYS A 120 -12.96 19.42 4.99
C CYS A 120 -13.73 18.12 4.69
N PHE A 121 -14.52 18.08 3.61
CA PHE A 121 -15.20 16.85 3.19
C PHE A 121 -14.23 15.75 2.76
N VAL A 122 -13.14 16.11 2.09
CA VAL A 122 -12.06 15.17 1.74
C VAL A 122 -11.44 14.60 3.00
N LYS A 123 -10.97 15.45 3.93
CA LYS A 123 -10.32 15.02 5.18
C LYS A 123 -11.22 14.13 6.03
N ARG A 124 -12.52 14.44 6.11
CA ARG A 124 -13.48 13.67 6.92
C ARG A 124 -13.78 12.28 6.35
N ASN A 125 -13.63 12.10 5.04
CA ASN A 125 -13.86 10.83 4.36
C ASN A 125 -12.56 10.11 3.97
N THR A 126 -11.40 10.69 4.27
CA THR A 126 -10.11 10.02 4.11
C THR A 126 -9.89 9.15 5.34
N PRO A 127 -9.58 7.85 5.19
CA PRO A 127 -9.23 7.01 6.32
C PRO A 127 -8.01 7.60 7.05
N GLU A 128 -8.00 7.50 8.38
CA GLU A 128 -6.84 7.95 9.14
C GLU A 128 -5.60 7.14 8.73
N PRO A 129 -4.43 7.79 8.61
CA PRO A 129 -3.19 7.08 8.28
C PRO A 129 -2.90 6.04 9.36
N VAL A 130 -2.79 4.78 8.96
CA VAL A 130 -2.34 3.69 9.84
C VAL A 130 -0.82 3.72 9.87
N TYR A 131 -0.24 3.84 11.06
CA TYR A 131 1.21 3.85 11.23
C TYR A 131 1.70 2.47 11.68
N GLU A 132 2.74 1.96 11.05
CA GLU A 132 3.40 0.69 11.42
C GLU A 132 3.82 0.65 12.91
N ALA A 133 4.19 1.82 13.46
CA ALA A 133 4.51 1.97 14.89
C ALA A 133 3.29 1.74 15.81
N ASP A 134 2.08 2.10 15.36
CA ASP A 134 0.85 1.93 16.15
C ASP A 134 0.46 0.46 16.20
N GLU A 135 0.66 -0.29 15.11
CA GLU A 135 0.47 -1.74 15.08
C GLU A 135 1.44 -2.45 16.01
N LEU A 136 2.73 -2.10 15.96
CA LEU A 136 3.76 -2.68 16.82
C LEU A 136 3.47 -2.44 18.32
N LEU A 137 3.05 -1.22 18.67
CA LEU A 137 2.73 -0.88 20.06
C LEU A 137 1.48 -1.65 20.53
N LYS A 138 0.48 -1.79 19.67
CA LYS A 138 -0.74 -2.55 19.96
C LYS A 138 -0.47 -4.04 20.14
N GLU A 139 0.41 -4.64 19.33
CA GLU A 139 0.85 -6.04 19.48
C GLU A 139 1.51 -6.29 20.85
N ASN A 140 2.17 -5.28 21.41
CA ASN A 140 2.80 -5.33 22.73
C ASN A 140 1.85 -4.89 23.87
N GLY A 141 0.55 -4.70 23.60
CA GLY A 141 -0.45 -4.33 24.59
C GLY A 141 -0.45 -2.84 24.97
N HIS A 142 0.17 -1.99 24.16
CA HIS A 142 0.21 -0.54 24.36
C HIS A 142 -0.78 0.17 23.45
N GLU A 143 -1.49 1.15 24.01
CA GLU A 143 -2.39 2.03 23.27
C GLU A 143 -1.67 3.35 22.94
N VAL A 144 -1.70 3.78 21.68
CA VAL A 144 -1.05 5.01 21.24
C VAL A 144 -2.01 6.18 21.41
N LEU A 145 -1.70 7.06 22.36
CA LEU A 145 -2.37 8.35 22.50
C LEU A 145 -1.59 9.41 21.70
N ARG A 146 -2.17 9.89 20.61
CA ARG A 146 -1.60 11.00 19.84
C ARG A 146 -2.13 12.32 20.38
N LEU A 147 -1.22 13.20 20.76
CA LEU A 147 -1.56 14.61 20.99
C LEU A 147 -1.97 15.24 19.66
N PRO A 148 -2.95 16.16 19.64
CA PRO A 148 -3.28 16.91 18.45
C PRO A 148 -2.01 17.58 17.88
N PRO A 149 -1.79 17.52 16.56
CA PRO A 149 -0.68 18.26 15.97
C PRO A 149 -0.95 19.75 16.21
N TYR A 150 0.01 20.43 16.82
CA TYR A 150 -0.03 21.81 17.36
C TYR A 150 -0.58 21.96 18.79
N HIS A 151 0.21 21.50 19.76
CA HIS A 151 0.32 22.19 21.05
C HIS A 151 1.70 22.85 21.11
N CYS A 152 1.82 24.02 20.48
CA CYS A 152 2.85 24.97 20.89
C CYS A 152 2.25 25.81 22.01
N ASP A 153 2.76 25.62 23.21
CA ASP A 153 2.98 26.67 24.22
C ASP A 153 4.32 26.37 24.91
#